data_AF-A0A0N1C9T2-F1
#
_entry.id   AF-A0A0N1C9T2-F1
#
_cell.length_a   1.000
_cell.length_b   1.000
_cell.length_c   1.000
_cell.angle_alpha   90.00
_cell.angle_beta   90.00
_cell.angle_gamma   90.00
#
_symmetry.space_group_name_H-M   'P 1'
#
loop_
_entity.id
_entity.type
_entity.pdbx_description
1 polymer ?
#
loop_
_entity_poly.entity_id
_entity_poly.type
_entity_poly.pdbx_seq_one_letter_code
_entity_poly.pdbx_strand_id
1 'polypeptide(L)'
;MVFSVQQVKYEFLAYIKEFDPIFANWYVGLADEPKRALMDQHGVRDSEDPWLYKQLLTNRAARTVQDYFVEHLGTAGARDAPQTEEFDCVYLYKIAEHTRP
;
A
#
# COMPACT_ATOMS: atom_id res chain seq x y z
N MET A 1 2.85 17.15 -4.02
CA MET A 1 4.25 16.70 -4.16
C MET A 1 4.20 15.29 -4.72
N VAL A 2 4.95 15.01 -5.78
CA VAL A 2 4.98 13.68 -6.39
C VAL A 2 6.25 12.96 -5.96
N PHE A 3 6.12 11.75 -5.45
CA PHE A 3 7.24 10.99 -4.88
C PHE A 3 7.90 10.09 -5.92
N SER A 4 9.22 9.93 -5.83
CA SER A 4 9.94 8.92 -6.61
C SER A 4 9.70 7.52 -6.03
N VAL A 5 9.82 6.49 -6.88
CA VAL A 5 9.67 5.08 -6.47
C VAL A 5 10.57 4.73 -5.28
N GLN A 6 11.82 5.21 -5.27
CA GLN A 6 12.76 4.93 -4.19
C GLN A 6 12.36 5.61 -2.87
N GLN A 7 11.86 6.85 -2.93
CA GLN A 7 11.37 7.55 -1.74
C GLN A 7 10.18 6.82 -1.13
N VAL A 8 9.19 6.44 -1.95
CA VAL A 8 8.02 5.71 -1.43
C VAL A 8 8.42 4.36 -0.83
N LYS A 9 9.32 3.61 -1.49
CA LYS A 9 9.85 2.35 -0.92
C LYS A 9 10.51 2.58 0.44
N TYR A 10 11.33 3.61 0.57
CA TYR A 10 11.99 3.91 1.84
C TYR A 10 10.98 4.31 2.93
N GLU A 11 10.02 5.17 2.60
CA GLU A 11 8.98 5.61 3.54
C GLU A 11 8.12 4.43 4.01
N PHE A 12 7.69 3.57 3.09
CA PHE A 12 6.91 2.37 3.40
C PHE A 12 7.71 1.40 4.28
N LEU A 13 8.99 1.18 3.95
CA LEU A 13 9.88 0.35 4.75
C LEU A 13 10.08 0.89 6.17
N ALA A 14 10.28 2.21 6.30
CA ALA A 14 10.44 2.86 7.59
C ALA A 14 9.16 2.75 8.42
N TYR A 15 8.01 3.01 7.79
CA TYR A 15 6.69 2.92 8.43
C TYR A 15 6.40 1.49 8.91
N ILE A 16 6.59 0.48 8.06
CA ILE A 16 6.42 -0.93 8.44
C ILE A 16 7.27 -1.27 9.66
N LYS A 17 8.56 -0.91 9.63
CA LYS A 17 9.48 -1.20 10.74
C LYS A 17 9.13 -0.47 12.04
N GLU A 18 8.47 0.68 11.96
CA GLU A 18 8.04 1.44 13.14
C GLU A 18 6.91 0.73 13.90
N PHE A 19 5.96 0.11 13.19
CA PHE A 19 4.77 -0.49 13.81
C PHE A 19 4.83 -2.02 13.94
N ASP A 20 5.29 -2.72 12.89
CA ASP A 20 5.40 -4.20 12.89
C ASP A 20 6.38 -4.65 11.78
N PRO A 21 7.57 -5.17 12.15
CA PRO A 21 8.58 -5.56 11.16
C PRO A 21 8.21 -6.81 10.35
N ILE A 22 7.11 -7.51 10.66
CA ILE A 22 6.67 -8.72 9.95
C ILE A 22 5.89 -8.30 8.69
N PHE A 23 6.53 -8.35 7.53
CA PHE A 23 5.92 -7.95 6.24
C PHE A 23 4.61 -8.68 5.90
N ALA A 24 4.46 -9.95 6.28
CA ALA A 24 3.24 -10.71 6.04
C ALA A 24 2.00 -10.16 6.78
N ASN A 25 2.19 -9.33 7.81
CA ASN A 25 1.12 -8.65 8.53
C ASN A 25 0.67 -7.35 7.84
N TRP A 26 1.22 -7.03 6.66
CA TRP A 26 0.91 -5.83 5.93
C TRP A 26 0.28 -6.16 4.59
N TYR A 27 -0.59 -5.27 4.15
CA TYR A 27 -1.19 -5.28 2.82
C TYR A 27 -0.71 -4.07 2.03
N VAL A 28 -0.38 -4.27 0.75
CA VAL A 28 -0.02 -3.20 -0.19
C VAL A 28 -0.88 -3.29 -1.44
N GLY A 29 -1.56 -2.19 -1.76
CA GLY A 29 -2.49 -2.09 -2.89
C GLY A 29 -2.33 -0.81 -3.69
N LEU A 30 -3.02 -0.77 -4.83
CA LEU A 30 -3.12 0.39 -5.72
C LEU A 30 -4.57 0.87 -5.78
N ALA A 31 -4.77 2.18 -5.75
CA ALA A 31 -6.10 2.78 -5.87
C ALA A 31 -5.99 4.20 -6.43
N ASP A 32 -7.08 4.71 -7.01
CA ASP A 32 -7.22 6.14 -7.34
C ASP A 32 -7.64 6.94 -6.10
N GLU A 33 -8.59 6.40 -5.33
CA GLU A 33 -9.03 6.94 -4.04
C GLU A 33 -8.54 6.05 -2.87
N PRO A 34 -7.28 6.16 -2.42
CA PRO A 34 -6.70 5.24 -1.43
C PRO A 34 -7.43 5.27 -0.08
N LYS A 35 -7.92 6.43 0.36
CA LYS A 35 -8.72 6.52 1.60
C LYS A 35 -10.00 5.71 1.52
N ARG A 36 -10.70 5.79 0.39
CA ARG A 36 -11.92 5.03 0.15
C ARG A 36 -11.63 3.52 0.10
N ALA A 37 -10.53 3.12 -0.56
CA ALA A 37 -10.10 1.72 -0.54
C ALA A 37 -9.79 1.23 0.89
N LEU A 38 -9.00 1.99 1.64
CA LEU A 38 -8.63 1.67 3.02
C LEU A 38 -9.86 1.52 3.93
N MET A 39 -10.73 2.52 3.97
CA MET A 39 -11.84 2.57 4.93
C MET A 39 -13.05 1.75 4.46
N ASP A 40 -13.49 1.92 3.21
CA ASP A 40 -14.75 1.33 2.74
C ASP A 40 -14.58 -0.12 2.28
N GLN A 41 -13.45 -0.44 1.63
CA GLN A 41 -13.23 -1.78 1.07
C GLN A 41 -12.52 -2.70 2.06
N HIS A 42 -11.43 -2.21 2.65
CA HIS A 42 -10.60 -2.99 3.56
C HIS A 42 -11.05 -2.89 5.02
N GLY A 43 -11.89 -1.91 5.38
CA GLY A 43 -12.39 -1.75 6.75
C GLY A 43 -11.34 -1.22 7.73
N VAL A 44 -10.28 -0.59 7.25
CA VAL A 44 -9.26 0.07 8.08
C VAL A 44 -9.93 1.15 8.94
N ARG A 45 -9.52 1.28 10.19
CA ARG A 45 -9.98 2.32 11.10
C ARG A 45 -8.98 3.46 11.11
N ASP A 46 -9.40 4.61 10.59
CA ASP A 46 -8.55 5.80 10.38
C ASP A 46 -7.69 6.19 11.58
N SER A 47 -8.24 6.10 12.80
CA SER A 47 -7.57 6.55 14.03
C SER A 47 -6.94 5.44 14.88
N GLU A 48 -7.14 4.17 14.53
CA GLU A 48 -6.68 3.02 15.34
C GLU A 48 -5.63 2.18 14.61
N ASP A 49 -5.78 2.01 13.29
CA ASP A 49 -4.92 1.13 12.50
C ASP A 49 -3.76 1.91 11.86
N PRO A 50 -2.56 1.31 11.80
CA PRO A 50 -1.46 1.86 11.00
C PRO A 50 -1.75 1.74 9.50
N TRP A 51 -1.83 2.87 8.81
CA TRP A 51 -1.98 2.95 7.36
C TRP A 51 -1.25 4.16 6.78
N LEU A 52 -0.89 4.06 5.50
CA LEU A 52 -0.23 5.13 4.76
C LEU A 52 -0.58 5.03 3.28
N TYR A 53 -0.69 6.15 2.59
CA TYR A 53 -0.72 6.17 1.12
C TYR A 53 0.18 7.25 0.55
N LYS A 54 0.64 7.03 -0.69
CA LYS A 54 1.48 7.96 -1.45
C LYS A 54 1.06 7.95 -2.91
N GLN A 55 1.03 9.15 -3.49
CA GLN A 55 0.80 9.35 -4.91
C GLN A 55 2.13 9.41 -5.66
N LEU A 56 2.22 8.69 -6.78
CA LEU A 56 3.37 8.67 -7.68
C LEU A 56 3.04 9.35 -9.02
N LEU A 57 4.06 9.59 -9.84
CA LEU A 57 3.91 10.28 -11.14
C LEU A 57 3.14 9.45 -12.17
N THR A 58 3.17 8.12 -12.04
CA THR A 58 2.61 7.21 -13.02
C THR A 58 2.14 5.93 -12.33
N ASN A 59 1.13 5.29 -12.92
CA ASN A 59 0.71 3.95 -12.51
C ASN A 59 1.86 2.94 -12.50
N ARG A 60 2.72 2.97 -13.52
CA ARG A 60 3.90 2.11 -13.60
C ARG A 60 4.83 2.29 -12.39
N ALA A 61 5.02 3.52 -11.94
CA ALA A 61 5.82 3.79 -10.75
C ALA A 61 5.15 3.21 -9.50
N ALA A 62 3.84 3.42 -9.32
CA ALA A 62 3.09 2.86 -8.19
C ALA A 62 3.14 1.32 -8.17
N ARG A 63 2.97 0.69 -9.33
CA ARG A 63 3.09 -0.77 -9.48
C ARG A 63 4.49 -1.28 -9.15
N THR A 64 5.53 -0.55 -9.55
CA THR A 64 6.93 -0.90 -9.20
C THR A 64 7.17 -0.87 -7.69
N VAL A 65 6.42 -0.05 -6.94
CA VAL A 65 6.43 -0.06 -5.47
C VAL A 65 5.68 -1.28 -4.96
N GLN A 66 4.44 -1.50 -5.41
CA GLN A 66 3.62 -2.64 -5.00
C GLN A 66 4.32 -3.99 -5.23
N ASP A 67 4.82 -4.23 -6.45
CA ASP A 67 5.52 -5.47 -6.84
C ASP A 67 6.75 -5.73 -5.96
N TYR A 68 7.43 -4.66 -5.50
CA TYR A 68 8.55 -4.82 -4.57
C TYR A 68 8.10 -5.33 -3.21
N PHE A 69 7.04 -4.78 -2.63
CA PHE A 69 6.56 -5.22 -1.31
C PHE A 69 5.90 -6.61 -1.38
N VAL A 70 5.08 -6.87 -2.39
CA VAL A 70 4.34 -8.13 -2.52
C VAL A 70 5.26 -9.27 -2.94
N GLU A 71 6.07 -9.09 -4.00
CA GLU A 71 6.87 -10.20 -4.54
C GLU A 71 8.22 -10.37 -3.83
N HIS A 72 8.85 -9.27 -3.36
CA HIS A 72 10.20 -9.37 -2.76
C HIS A 72 10.18 -9.42 -1.23
N LEU A 73 9.22 -8.74 -0.59
CA LEU A 73 9.14 -8.68 0.88
C LEU A 73 8.01 -9.54 1.47
N GLY A 74 7.11 -10.05 0.62
CA GLY A 74 6.07 -10.99 1.04
C GLY A 74 4.90 -10.34 1.78
N THR A 75 4.58 -9.08 1.50
CA THR A 75 3.33 -8.48 1.97
C THR A 75 2.13 -9.09 1.24
N ALA A 76 0.95 -9.01 1.84
CA ALA A 76 -0.29 -9.27 1.12
C ALA A 76 -0.55 -8.16 0.09
N GLY A 77 -1.33 -8.47 -0.94
CA GLY A 77 -1.68 -7.51 -1.99
C GLY A 77 -2.37 -8.18 -3.16
N ALA A 78 -3.32 -7.47 -3.79
CA ALA A 78 -3.96 -7.95 -5.01
C ALA A 78 -2.95 -7.97 -6.17
N ARG A 79 -2.55 -9.17 -6.59
CA ARG A 79 -1.62 -9.41 -7.71
C ARG A 79 -2.26 -9.17 -9.07
N ASP A 80 -3.59 -9.31 -9.14
CA ASP A 80 -4.39 -9.26 -10.37
C ASP A 80 -5.13 -7.92 -10.59
N ALA A 81 -4.69 -6.83 -9.95
CA ALA A 81 -5.25 -5.52 -10.25
C ALA A 81 -5.09 -5.22 -11.75
N PRO A 82 -6.18 -4.82 -12.45
CA PRO A 82 -6.14 -4.62 -13.89
C PRO A 82 -5.05 -3.59 -14.24
N GLN A 83 -4.31 -3.86 -15.32
CA GLN A 83 -3.24 -2.98 -15.83
C GLN A 83 -3.84 -1.74 -16.52
N THR A 84 -4.69 -1.01 -15.79
CA THR A 84 -5.22 0.27 -16.23
C THR A 84 -4.23 1.36 -15.82
N GLU A 85 -4.10 2.40 -16.64
CA GLU A 85 -3.27 3.58 -16.31
C GLU A 85 -3.92 4.48 -15.24
N GLU A 86 -5.06 4.06 -14.68
CA GLU A 86 -5.93 4.87 -13.83
C GLU A 86 -5.42 5.01 -12.39
N PHE A 87 -4.58 4.10 -11.90
CA PHE A 87 -4.17 4.12 -10.49
C PHE A 87 -2.74 4.66 -10.32
N ASP A 88 -2.55 5.86 -9.79
CA ASP A 88 -1.22 6.43 -9.51
C ASP A 88 -0.85 6.44 -8.02
N CYS A 89 -1.77 6.05 -7.14
CA CYS A 89 -1.53 5.96 -5.71
C CYS A 89 -1.28 4.51 -5.26
N VAL A 90 -0.30 4.36 -4.38
CA VAL A 90 -0.03 3.13 -3.63
C VAL A 90 -0.38 3.36 -2.17
N TYR A 91 -1.03 2.38 -1.56
CA TYR A 91 -1.39 2.41 -0.14
C TYR A 91 -0.89 1.14 0.55
N LEU A 92 -0.71 1.27 1.86
CA LEU A 92 -0.40 0.16 2.74
C LEU A 92 -1.23 0.27 4.02
N TYR A 93 -1.55 -0.86 4.61
CA TYR A 93 -2.12 -0.91 5.95
C TYR A 93 -1.69 -2.19 6.68
N LYS A 94 -1.69 -2.14 8.01
CA LYS A 94 -1.45 -3.30 8.85
C LYS A 94 -2.73 -4.13 8.93
N ILE A 95 -2.63 -5.40 8.60
CA ILE A 95 -3.75 -6.35 8.66
C ILE A 95 -4.13 -6.56 10.13
N ALA A 96 -5.40 -6.34 10.41
CA ALA A 96 -6.04 -6.62 11.69
C ALA A 96 -7.24 -7.54 11.49
N GLU A 97 -7.77 -8.10 12.58
CA GLU A 97 -8.86 -9.08 12.54
C GLU A 97 -10.14 -8.54 11.85
N HIS A 98 -10.38 -7.23 11.92
CA HIS A 98 -11.52 -6.58 11.28
C HIS A 98 -11.26 -6.14 9.83
N THR A 99 -10.01 -6.19 9.38
CA THR A 99 -9.65 -5.77 8.01
C THR A 99 -9.83 -6.91 7.01
N ARG A 100 -10.04 -6.55 5.73
CA ARG A 100 -10.25 -7.51 4.64
C ARG A 100 -9.15 -7.35 3.59
N PRO A 101 -8.08 -8.16 3.58
CA PRO A 101 -7.05 -8.14 2.54
C PRO A 101 -7.56 -8.62 1.18
#